data_AF-A0A1B8VFS6-F1
#
_entry.id   AF-A0A1B8VFS6-F1
#
_cell.length_a   1.000
_cell.length_b   1.000
_cell.length_c   1.000
_cell.angle_alpha   90.00
_cell.angle_beta   90.00
_cell.angle_gamma   90.00
#
_symmetry.space_group_name_H-M   'P 1'
#
loop_
_entity.id
_entity.type
_entity.pdbx_description
1 polymer ?
#
loop_
_entity_poly.entity_id
_entity_poly.type
_entity_poly.pdbx_seq_one_letter_code
_entity_poly.pdbx_strand_id
1 'polypeptide(L)'
;MSQKPSQAQLNAVLSQLTESDFKSITDLSGPREANLFAIRELFRQGLIKGVLIDDPFGAEDDDGPLLCNAERLRLRKPRAELLSNELAEAGAYRRGLLTF
;
A
#
# COMPACT_ATOMS: atom_id res chain seq x y z
N MET A 1 -21.15 -12.92 -5.49
CA MET A 1 -19.97 -13.71 -5.87
C MET A 1 -18.74 -12.91 -5.47
N SER A 2 -18.28 -12.99 -4.22
CA SER A 2 -17.01 -12.35 -3.81
C SER A 2 -15.86 -13.04 -4.55
N GLN A 3 -15.23 -12.33 -5.48
CA GLN A 3 -14.05 -12.81 -6.19
C GLN A 3 -12.83 -12.52 -5.32
N LYS A 4 -12.49 -13.47 -4.43
CA LYS A 4 -11.27 -13.35 -3.64
C LYS A 4 -10.06 -13.45 -4.56
N PRO A 5 -9.15 -12.45 -4.55
CA PRO A 5 -7.94 -12.49 -5.34
C PRO A 5 -7.07 -13.67 -4.87
N SER A 6 -6.57 -14.44 -5.83
CA SER A 6 -5.61 -15.51 -5.56
C SER A 6 -4.28 -14.94 -5.05
N GLN A 7 -3.51 -15.76 -4.33
CA GLN A 7 -2.19 -15.35 -3.85
C GLN A 7 -1.24 -14.93 -5.00
N ALA A 8 -1.39 -15.55 -6.17
CA ALA A 8 -0.62 -15.19 -7.36
C ALA A 8 -0.95 -13.76 -7.84
N GLN A 9 -2.22 -13.34 -7.79
CA GLN A 9 -2.64 -11.98 -8.14
C GLN A 9 -2.12 -10.96 -7.12
N LEU A 10 -2.17 -11.27 -5.83
CA LEU A 10 -1.61 -10.41 -4.78
C LEU A 10 -0.11 -10.19 -5.00
N ASN A 11 0.65 -11.27 -5.22
CA ASN A 11 2.08 -11.20 -5.46
C ASN A 11 2.43 -10.46 -6.76
N ALA A 12 1.61 -10.59 -7.80
CA ALA A 12 1.81 -9.89 -9.06
C ALA A 12 1.60 -8.37 -8.93
N VAL A 13 0.68 -7.92 -8.07
CA VAL A 13 0.52 -6.48 -7.78
C VAL A 13 1.68 -5.99 -6.92
N LEU A 14 2.06 -6.75 -5.88
CA LEU A 14 3.17 -6.38 -5.00
C LEU A 14 4.50 -6.24 -5.74
N SER A 15 4.80 -7.14 -6.67
CA SER A 15 6.07 -7.10 -7.44
C SER A 15 6.18 -5.89 -8.37
N GLN A 16 5.06 -5.23 -8.68
CA GLN A 16 5.03 -4.04 -9.51
C GLN A 16 5.10 -2.74 -8.70
N LEU A 17 4.87 -2.78 -7.39
CA LEU A 17 4.92 -1.62 -6.51
C LEU A 17 6.30 -1.48 -5.88
N THR A 18 6.71 -0.25 -5.64
CA THR A 18 7.93 0.08 -4.90
C THR A 18 7.57 0.91 -3.66
N GLU A 19 8.54 1.16 -2.79
CA GLU A 19 8.33 2.00 -1.60
C GLU A 19 8.44 3.50 -1.90
N SER A 20 9.23 3.84 -2.93
CA SER A 20 9.58 5.20 -3.34
C SER A 20 8.61 5.79 -4.34
N ASP A 21 8.14 4.97 -5.29
CA ASP A 21 7.38 5.47 -6.44
C ASP A 21 5.89 5.28 -6.23
N PHE A 22 5.14 6.29 -6.66
CA PHE A 22 3.69 6.24 -6.67
C PHE A 22 3.22 5.64 -7.99
N LYS A 23 2.36 4.62 -7.89
CA LYS A 23 1.66 4.06 -9.05
C LYS A 23 0.15 4.21 -8.92
N SER A 24 -0.51 4.32 -10.05
CA SER A 24 -1.96 4.22 -10.16
C SER A 24 -2.37 2.84 -10.64
N ILE A 25 -3.66 2.51 -10.53
CA ILE A 25 -4.21 1.27 -11.09
C ILE A 25 -3.93 1.14 -12.59
N THR A 26 -3.87 2.25 -13.32
CA THR A 26 -3.61 2.26 -14.77
C THR A 26 -2.16 1.94 -15.12
N ASP A 27 -1.24 2.08 -14.15
CA ASP A 27 0.17 1.74 -14.33
C ASP A 27 0.47 0.26 -14.02
N LEU A 28 -0.51 -0.48 -13.50
CA LEU A 28 -0.38 -1.90 -13.19
C LEU A 28 -0.75 -2.74 -14.42
N SER A 29 0.11 -3.70 -14.73
CA SER A 29 -0.14 -4.69 -15.77
C SER A 29 -1.23 -5.68 -15.34
N GLY A 30 -1.97 -6.20 -16.32
CA GLY A 30 -3.01 -7.21 -16.12
C GLY A 30 -4.43 -6.64 -16.10
N PRO A 31 -5.45 -7.49 -15.84
CA PRO A 31 -6.84 -7.08 -15.83
C PRO A 31 -7.12 -6.08 -14.69
N ARG A 32 -7.69 -4.93 -15.05
CA ARG A 32 -7.98 -3.84 -14.12
C ARG A 32 -8.82 -4.29 -12.91
N GLU A 33 -9.90 -5.02 -13.15
CA GLU A 33 -10.79 -5.52 -12.09
C GLU A 33 -10.04 -6.45 -11.12
N ALA A 34 -9.27 -7.40 -11.63
CA ALA A 34 -8.46 -8.30 -10.79
C ALA A 34 -7.45 -7.54 -9.93
N ASN A 35 -6.82 -6.50 -10.50
CA ASN A 35 -5.89 -5.65 -9.76
C ASN A 35 -6.61 -4.86 -8.66
N LEU A 36 -7.83 -4.37 -8.90
CA LEU A 36 -8.62 -3.65 -7.89
C LEU A 36 -8.98 -4.56 -6.70
N PHE A 37 -9.40 -5.80 -6.96
CA PHE A 37 -9.63 -6.79 -5.90
C PHE A 37 -8.35 -7.06 -5.10
N ALA A 38 -7.22 -7.26 -5.78
CA ALA A 38 -5.93 -7.48 -5.14
C ALA A 38 -5.49 -6.26 -4.31
N ILE A 39 -5.64 -5.04 -4.81
CA ILE A 39 -5.30 -3.80 -4.08
C ILE A 39 -6.14 -3.67 -2.81
N ARG A 40 -7.45 -3.90 -2.90
CA ARG A 40 -8.35 -3.83 -1.74
C ARG A 40 -7.90 -4.79 -0.64
N GLU A 41 -7.57 -6.02 -1.02
CA GLU A 41 -7.05 -7.05 -0.11
C GLU A 41 -5.69 -6.66 0.49
N LEU A 42 -4.73 -6.26 -0.34
CA LEU A 42 -3.38 -5.84 0.11
C LEU A 42 -3.44 -4.62 1.05
N PHE A 43 -4.37 -3.70 0.80
CA PHE A 43 -4.59 -2.53 1.65
C PHE A 43 -5.18 -2.95 3.00
N ARG A 44 -6.15 -3.87 3.01
CA ARG A 44 -6.72 -4.45 4.24
C ARG A 44 -5.66 -5.18 5.08
N GLN A 45 -4.75 -5.89 4.42
CA GLN A 45 -3.59 -6.55 5.05
C GLN A 45 -2.51 -5.56 5.51
N GLY A 46 -2.63 -4.29 5.12
CA GLY A 46 -1.67 -3.25 5.46
C GLY A 46 -0.32 -3.39 4.76
N LEU A 47 -0.24 -4.15 3.67
CA LEU A 47 0.99 -4.35 2.89
C LEU A 47 1.28 -3.16 1.96
N ILE A 48 0.24 -2.42 1.59
CA ILE A 48 0.34 -1.26 0.71
C ILE A 48 -0.37 -0.05 1.33
N LYS A 49 -0.08 1.12 0.78
CA LYS A 49 -0.73 2.40 1.12
C LYS A 49 -0.99 3.18 -0.16
N GLY A 50 -2.04 3.99 -0.16
CA GLY A 50 -2.50 4.75 -1.32
C GLY A 50 -3.86 5.40 -1.07
N VAL A 51 -4.43 5.96 -2.13
CA VAL A 51 -5.78 6.53 -2.17
C VAL A 51 -6.68 5.50 -2.85
N LEU A 52 -7.69 5.02 -2.13
CA LEU A 52 -8.71 4.12 -2.67
C LEU A 52 -9.97 4.93 -2.94
N ILE A 53 -10.60 4.68 -4.08
CA ILE A 53 -11.85 5.32 -4.46
C ILE A 53 -12.87 4.20 -4.64
N ASP A 54 -13.83 4.16 -3.73
CA ASP A 54 -14.95 3.22 -3.77
C ASP A 54 -15.87 3.51 -4.95
N ASP A 55 -16.61 2.51 -5.39
CA ASP A 55 -17.58 2.64 -6.46
C ASP A 55 -18.75 3.56 -6.03
N PRO A 56 -18.97 4.70 -6.70
CA PRO A 56 -20.03 5.64 -6.34
C PRO A 56 -21.44 5.06 -6.57
N PHE A 57 -21.57 3.98 -7.34
CA PHE A 57 -22.83 3.28 -7.56
C PHE A 57 -23.16 2.26 -6.47
N GLY A 58 -22.30 2.14 -5.43
CA GLY A 58 -22.54 1.31 -4.26
C GLY A 58 -22.45 -0.19 -4.54
N ALA A 59 -21.73 -0.58 -5.59
CA ALA A 59 -21.44 -1.99 -5.84
C ALA A 59 -20.56 -2.52 -4.70
N GLU A 60 -21.02 -3.56 -4.02
CA GLU A 60 -20.34 -4.18 -2.90
C GLU A 60 -20.35 -5.69 -3.05
N ASP A 61 -19.35 -6.34 -2.44
CA ASP A 61 -19.34 -7.77 -2.25
C ASP A 61 -19.29 -8.11 -0.75
N ASP A 62 -19.17 -9.39 -0.42
CA ASP A 62 -19.14 -9.88 0.95
C ASP A 62 -18.02 -9.24 1.81
N ASP A 63 -17.01 -8.63 1.17
CA ASP A 63 -15.87 -7.97 1.81
C ASP A 63 -15.97 -6.43 1.78
N GLY A 64 -17.13 -5.88 1.42
CA GLY A 64 -17.46 -4.45 1.44
C GLY A 64 -17.51 -3.79 0.05
N PRO A 65 -17.48 -2.45 -0.01
CA PRO A 65 -17.54 -1.69 -1.26
C PRO A 65 -16.45 -2.11 -2.24
N LEU A 66 -16.81 -2.21 -3.52
CA LEU A 66 -15.86 -2.40 -4.60
C LEU A 66 -15.09 -1.10 -4.84
N LEU A 67 -13.84 -1.24 -5.27
CA LEU A 67 -13.04 -0.10 -5.68
C LEU A 67 -13.32 0.20 -7.15
N CYS A 68 -13.66 1.46 -7.47
CA CYS A 68 -13.70 1.90 -8.86
C CYS A 68 -12.34 2.40 -9.33
N ASN A 69 -11.49 2.91 -8.43
CA ASN A 69 -10.16 3.42 -8.76
C ASN A 69 -9.19 3.33 -7.57
N ALA A 70 -7.89 3.36 -7.87
CA ALA A 70 -6.84 3.37 -6.86
C ALA A 70 -5.60 4.14 -7.36
N GLU A 71 -5.10 5.04 -6.52
CA GLU A 71 -4.02 5.97 -6.87
C GLU A 71 -2.96 6.04 -5.78
N ARG A 72 -1.76 6.52 -6.15
CA ARG A 72 -0.63 6.73 -5.23
C ARG A 72 -0.27 5.46 -4.43
N LEU A 73 -0.45 4.31 -5.06
CA LEU A 73 -0.14 3.00 -4.55
C LEU A 73 1.37 2.86 -4.38
N ARG A 74 1.78 2.37 -3.21
CA ARG A 74 3.17 2.04 -2.88
C ARG A 74 3.19 0.99 -1.77
N LEU A 75 4.32 0.29 -1.68
CA LEU A 75 4.56 -0.65 -0.59
C LEU A 75 4.59 0.09 0.76
N ARG A 76 4.03 -0.54 1.78
CA ARG A 76 4.14 -0.05 3.16
C ARG A 76 5.42 -0.61 3.76
N LYS A 77 6.36 0.28 4.10
CA LYS A 77 7.55 -0.09 4.88
C LYS A 77 7.13 -0.84 6.14
N PRO A 78 7.76 -1.98 6.46
CA PRO A 78 7.53 -2.65 7.72
C PRO A 78 7.82 -1.68 8.86
N ARG A 79 6.87 -1.55 9.79
CA ARG A 79 6.91 -0.59 10.91
C ARG A 79 8.19 -0.70 11.74
N ALA A 80 8.89 -1.83 11.70
CA ALA A 80 10.18 -2.06 12.35
C ALA A 80 11.27 -1.08 11.89
N GLU A 81 11.26 -0.62 10.63
CA GLU A 81 12.30 0.30 10.12
C GLU A 81 12.02 1.78 10.41
N LEU A 82 10.75 2.15 10.61
CA LEU A 82 10.38 3.55 10.89
C LEU A 82 10.85 4.01 12.27
N LEU A 83 10.86 3.11 13.27
CA LEU A 83 11.40 3.41 14.60
C LEU A 83 12.92 3.60 14.58
N SER A 84 13.63 2.87 13.71
CA SER A 84 15.09 3.01 13.54
C SER A 84 15.48 4.37 12.97
N ASN A 85 14.69 4.92 12.05
CA ASN A 85 14.96 6.23 11.46
C ASN A 85 14.61 7.41 12.39
N GLU A 86 13.52 7.33 13.18
CA GLU A 86 13.21 8.39 14.16
C GLU A 86 14.22 8.40 15.33
N LEU A 87 14.72 7.23 15.77
CA LEU A 87 15.78 7.17 16.78
C LEU A 87 17.14 7.64 16.27
N ALA A 88 17.43 7.49 14.97
CA ALA A 88 18.67 7.98 14.37
C ALA A 88 18.71 9.52 14.31
N GLU A 89 17.59 10.20 14.03
CA GLU A 89 17.53 11.67 14.09
C GLU A 89 17.57 12.19 15.54
N ALA A 90 16.93 11.50 16.49
CA ALA A 90 16.95 11.90 17.90
C ALA A 90 18.33 11.70 18.58
N GLY A 91 19.14 10.75 18.10
CA GLY A 91 20.48 10.46 18.63
C GLY A 91 21.57 11.45 18.17
N ALA A 92 21.40 12.12 17.03
CA ALA A 92 22.38 13.07 16.50
C ALA A 92 22.43 14.40 17.28
N TYR A 93 21.36 14.75 18.02
CA TYR A 93 21.28 16.02 18.76
C TYR A 93 21.93 15.99 20.17
N ARG A 94 22.41 14.84 20.67
CA ARG A 94 23.00 14.71 22.02
C ARG A 94 24.52 14.49 22.07
N ARG A 95 25.26 14.82 21.01
CA ARG A 95 26.74 14.78 21.01
C ARG A 95 27.39 16.15 20.75
N GLY A 96 26.77 17.23 21.21
CA GLY A 96 27.20 18.60 20.90
C GLY A 96 27.50 19.55 22.08
N LEU A 97 27.52 19.10 23.34
CA LEU A 97 27.90 19.93 24.49
C LEU A 97 28.44 19.00 25.60
N LEU A 98 29.60 19.15 26.23
CA LEU A 98 30.63 20.20 26.28
C LEU A 98 31.97 19.52 26.55
N THR A 99 32.99 19.90 25.79
CA THR A 99 34.39 19.92 26.25
C THR A 99 34.61 21.15 27.14
N PHE A 100 35.51 20.98 28.13
CA PHE A 100 36.08 21.94 29.09
C PHE A 100 35.33 22.10 30.43
#